data_AF-A0A3N6NWM4-F1
#
_entry.id   AF-A0A3N6NWM4-F1
#
_cell.length_a   1.000
_cell.length_b   1.000
_cell.length_c   1.000
_cell.angle_alpha   90.00
_cell.angle_beta   90.00
_cell.angle_gamma   90.00
#
_symmetry.space_group_name_H-M   'P 1'
#
loop_
_entity.id
_entity.type
_entity.pdbx_description
1 polymer ?
#
loop_
_entity_poly.entity_id
_entity_poly.type
_entity_poly.pdbx_seq_one_letter_code
_entity_poly.pdbx_strand_id
1 'polypeptide(L)'
;MSSDHYRLQSLNRLIKVSDLDEADYNHLLKAGSSMNSDHYLKDFILQLSRVKQPSENLLVKMLKLSGENINSDNYLTDVLVNLARNVNSSGSTAKAAYKEAAKNIGSEHYYGRAMKALND
;
A
#
# COMPACT_ATOMS: atom_id res chain seq x y z
N MET A 1 12.52 11.18 10.37
CA MET A 1 13.01 9.91 9.79
C MET A 1 13.39 8.88 10.84
N SER A 2 14.14 9.20 11.90
CA SER A 2 14.47 8.23 12.97
C SER A 2 13.23 7.64 13.66
N SER A 3 12.21 8.45 13.93
CA SER A 3 10.93 7.99 14.50
C SER A 3 10.21 6.97 13.60
N ASP A 4 10.11 7.26 12.30
CA ASP A 4 9.44 6.39 11.34
C ASP A 4 10.19 5.08 11.13
N HIS A 5 11.53 5.13 11.19
CA HIS A 5 12.35 3.93 11.18
C HIS A 5 12.00 2.99 12.34
N TYR A 6 11.97 3.49 13.59
CA TYR A 6 11.62 2.67 14.75
C TYR A 6 10.15 2.19 14.72
N ARG A 7 9.24 3.01 14.19
CA ARG A 7 7.84 2.61 13.96
C ARG A 7 7.77 1.45 12.97
N LEU A 8 8.45 1.56 11.83
CA LEU A 8 8.50 0.50 10.81
C LEU A 8 9.07 -0.79 11.39
N GLN A 9 10.15 -0.73 12.16
CA GLN A 9 10.71 -1.91 12.82
C GLN A 9 9.70 -2.59 13.75
N SER A 10 8.98 -1.80 14.57
CA SER A 10 7.98 -2.31 15.51
C SER A 10 6.81 -2.97 14.78
N LEU A 11 6.25 -2.29 13.77
CA LEU A 11 5.14 -2.81 12.97
C LEU A 11 5.53 -4.07 12.19
N ASN A 12 6.73 -4.10 11.60
CA ASN A 12 7.24 -5.27 10.90
C ASN A 12 7.42 -6.48 11.82
N ARG A 13 7.75 -6.25 13.10
CA ARG A 13 7.82 -7.33 14.09
C ARG A 13 6.44 -7.91 14.35
N LEU A 14 5.42 -7.06 14.54
CA LEU A 14 4.02 -7.48 14.75
C LEU A 14 3.50 -8.29 13.55
N ILE A 15 3.75 -7.82 12.32
CA ILE A 15 3.33 -8.53 11.09
C ILE A 15 3.92 -9.94 11.00
N LYS A 16 5.13 -10.17 11.53
CA LYS A 16 5.84 -11.45 11.40
C LYS A 16 5.46 -12.50 12.44
N VAL A 17 4.95 -12.09 13.59
CA VAL A 17 4.76 -13.00 14.75
C VAL A 17 3.31 -13.32 15.05
N SER A 18 2.37 -12.65 14.38
CA SER A 18 0.94 -12.74 14.67
C SER A 18 0.18 -13.42 13.53
N ASP A 19 -0.78 -14.27 13.89
CA ASP A 19 -1.89 -14.62 12.99
C ASP A 19 -2.86 -13.44 13.01
N LEU A 20 -2.72 -12.54 12.04
CA LEU A 20 -3.45 -11.27 12.00
C LEU A 20 -4.85 -11.49 11.43
N ASP A 21 -5.86 -11.04 12.17
CA ASP A 21 -7.21 -10.92 11.65
C ASP A 21 -7.43 -9.56 10.96
N GLU A 22 -8.61 -9.35 10.37
CA GLU A 22 -8.92 -8.09 9.67
C GLU A 22 -8.89 -6.86 10.60
N ALA A 23 -9.23 -7.01 11.88
CA ALA A 23 -9.16 -5.92 12.84
C ALA A 23 -7.70 -5.53 13.12
N ASP A 24 -6.81 -6.51 13.28
CA ASP A 24 -5.38 -6.29 13.45
C ASP A 24 -4.78 -5.52 12.27
N TYR A 25 -5.13 -5.91 11.03
CA TYR A 25 -4.69 -5.17 9.84
C TYR A 25 -5.15 -3.71 9.85
N ASN A 26 -6.39 -3.45 10.28
CA ASN A 26 -6.90 -2.09 10.38
C ASN A 26 -6.12 -1.26 11.41
N HIS A 27 -5.77 -1.85 12.54
CA HIS A 27 -4.93 -1.21 13.55
C HIS A 27 -3.52 -0.92 13.02
N LEU A 28 -2.92 -1.88 12.31
CA LEU A 28 -1.61 -1.71 11.68
C LEU A 28 -1.63 -0.59 10.64
N LEU A 29 -2.63 -0.55 9.75
CA LEU A 29 -2.78 0.51 8.76
C LEU A 29 -2.91 1.89 9.40
N LYS A 30 -3.73 2.01 10.46
CA LYS A 30 -3.88 3.26 11.22
C LYS A 30 -2.58 3.69 11.89
N ALA A 31 -1.78 2.75 12.37
CA ALA A 31 -0.46 3.07 12.93
C ALA A 31 0.51 3.54 11.84
N GLY A 32 0.51 2.87 10.69
CA GLY A 32 1.32 3.20 9.53
C GLY A 32 1.01 4.59 8.94
N SER A 33 -0.25 5.03 8.96
CA SER A 33 -0.66 6.33 8.42
C SER A 33 -0.08 7.54 9.17
N SER A 34 0.57 7.33 10.31
CA SER A 34 1.28 8.38 11.05
C SER A 34 2.75 8.55 10.65
N MET A 35 3.23 7.77 9.68
CA MET A 35 4.58 7.89 9.12
C MET A 35 4.66 9.05 8.15
N ASN A 36 5.67 9.91 8.32
CA ASN A 36 5.86 11.09 7.47
C ASN A 36 6.75 10.81 6.25
N SER A 37 7.53 9.74 6.27
CA SER A 37 8.41 9.38 5.16
C SER A 37 7.73 8.44 4.18
N ASP A 38 7.58 8.89 2.93
CA ASP A 38 7.13 8.08 1.80
C ASP A 38 7.86 6.74 1.70
N HIS A 39 9.19 6.75 1.91
CA HIS A 39 10.01 5.55 1.83
C HIS A 39 9.59 4.49 2.87
N TYR A 40 9.41 4.90 4.13
CA TYR A 40 9.02 3.99 5.20
C TYR A 40 7.55 3.56 5.09
N LEU A 41 6.66 4.46 4.65
CA LEU A 41 5.26 4.11 4.40
C LEU A 41 5.14 3.09 3.26
N LYS A 42 5.86 3.30 2.15
CA LYS A 42 5.97 2.32 1.05
C LYS A 42 6.47 0.97 1.56
N ASP A 43 7.55 0.93 2.34
CA ASP A 43 8.06 -0.34 2.89
C ASP A 43 7.05 -1.03 3.81
N PHE A 44 6.34 -0.27 4.63
CA PHE A 44 5.28 -0.79 5.49
C PHE A 44 4.13 -1.42 4.68
N ILE A 45 3.59 -0.71 3.68
CA ILE A 45 2.51 -1.22 2.82
C ILE A 45 2.95 -2.50 2.09
N LEU A 46 4.17 -2.52 1.53
CA LEU A 46 4.71 -3.70 0.85
C LEU A 46 4.93 -4.88 1.80
N GLN A 47 5.28 -4.63 3.05
CA GLN A 47 5.40 -5.70 4.04
C GLN A 47 4.02 -6.23 4.45
N LEU A 48 3.02 -5.36 4.57
CA LEU A 48 1.65 -5.75 4.91
C LEU A 48 0.98 -6.54 3.77
N SER A 49 1.27 -6.19 2.51
CA SER A 49 0.70 -6.85 1.34
C SER A 49 1.24 -8.26 1.06
N ARG A 50 2.36 -8.62 1.70
CA ARG A 50 2.98 -9.96 1.60
C ARG A 50 2.28 -11.03 2.43
N VAL A 51 1.33 -10.65 3.30
CA VAL A 51 0.56 -11.65 4.03
C VAL A 51 -0.42 -12.33 3.07
N LYS A 52 -0.90 -13.52 3.46
CA LYS A 52 -1.86 -14.34 2.69
C LYS A 52 -2.93 -13.46 2.04
N GLN A 53 -3.29 -13.78 0.79
CA GLN A 53 -4.13 -13.00 -0.12
C GLN A 53 -5.06 -11.99 0.59
N PRO A 54 -4.78 -10.67 0.51
CA PRO A 54 -5.55 -9.66 1.24
C PRO A 54 -7.00 -9.60 0.76
N SER A 55 -7.92 -9.32 1.68
CA SER A 55 -9.32 -9.07 1.32
C SER A 55 -9.45 -7.82 0.45
N GLU A 56 -10.54 -7.71 -0.33
CA GLU A 56 -10.78 -6.52 -1.15
C GLU A 56 -10.85 -5.24 -0.30
N ASN A 57 -11.48 -5.30 0.87
CA ASN A 57 -11.55 -4.19 1.82
C ASN A 57 -10.15 -3.74 2.27
N LEU A 58 -9.28 -4.70 2.60
CA LEU A 58 -7.92 -4.41 3.02
C LEU A 58 -7.10 -3.80 1.87
N LEU A 59 -7.25 -4.30 0.65
CA LEU A 59 -6.65 -3.72 -0.56
C LEU A 59 -7.09 -2.27 -0.78
N VAL A 60 -8.39 -1.99 -0.69
CA VAL A 60 -8.93 -0.63 -0.84
C VAL A 60 -8.31 0.32 0.18
N LYS A 61 -8.17 -0.10 1.45
CA LYS A 61 -7.54 0.71 2.50
C LYS A 61 -6.06 0.95 2.23
N MET A 62 -5.31 -0.08 1.80
CA MET A 62 -3.90 0.07 1.41
C MET A 62 -3.73 1.05 0.25
N LEU A 63 -4.58 0.96 -0.77
CA LEU A 63 -4.53 1.82 -1.96
C LEU A 63 -4.85 3.28 -1.61
N LYS A 64 -5.92 3.53 -0.82
CA LYS A 64 -6.27 4.87 -0.35
C LYS A 64 -5.14 5.48 0.48
N LEU A 65 -4.64 4.75 1.48
CA LEU A 65 -3.54 5.21 2.31
C LEU A 65 -2.31 5.59 1.47
N SER A 66 -1.97 4.75 0.50
CA SER A 66 -0.83 4.98 -0.40
C SER A 66 -1.02 6.23 -1.27
N GLY A 67 -2.17 6.36 -1.92
CA GLY A 67 -2.47 7.51 -2.77
C GLY A 67 -2.53 8.83 -1.99
N GLU A 68 -3.04 8.81 -0.76
CA GLU A 68 -3.18 10.02 0.06
C GLU A 68 -1.88 10.47 0.74
N ASN A 69 -0.93 9.56 0.99
CA ASN A 69 0.21 9.83 1.89
C ASN A 69 1.59 9.57 1.28
N ILE A 70 1.69 8.98 0.08
CA ILE A 70 2.96 8.82 -0.63
C ILE A 70 3.03 9.87 -1.75
N ASN A 71 3.91 10.86 -1.59
CA ASN A 71 4.05 11.98 -2.53
C ASN A 71 5.02 11.68 -3.67
N SER A 72 5.97 10.77 -3.47
CA SER A 72 6.92 10.35 -4.50
C SER A 72 6.25 9.47 -5.55
N ASP A 73 6.16 9.97 -6.78
CA ASP A 73 5.68 9.24 -7.96
C ASP A 73 6.28 7.84 -8.08
N ASN A 74 7.60 7.74 -7.88
CA ASN A 74 8.33 6.48 -7.97
C ASN A 74 7.86 5.49 -6.88
N TYR A 75 7.78 5.93 -5.62
CA TYR A 75 7.37 5.05 -4.53
C TYR A 75 5.89 4.67 -4.60
N LEU A 76 5.02 5.61 -4.98
CA LEU A 76 3.61 5.32 -5.19
C LEU A 76 3.45 4.29 -6.32
N THR A 77 4.17 4.46 -7.42
CA THR A 77 4.18 3.48 -8.53
C THR A 77 4.65 2.11 -8.06
N ASP A 78 5.72 2.04 -7.27
CA ASP A 78 6.22 0.75 -6.77
C ASP A 78 5.18 0.05 -5.89
N VAL A 79 4.45 0.78 -5.03
CA VAL A 79 3.34 0.22 -4.26
C VAL A 79 2.22 -0.29 -5.17
N LEU A 80 1.76 0.54 -6.11
CA LEU A 80 0.67 0.19 -7.01
C LEU A 80 1.02 -1.04 -7.85
N VAL A 81 2.20 -1.08 -8.48
CA VAL A 81 2.66 -2.25 -9.26
C VAL A 81 2.69 -3.52 -8.42
N ASN A 82 3.14 -3.45 -7.15
CA ASN A 82 3.14 -4.63 -6.27
C ASN A 82 1.74 -5.09 -5.87
N LEU A 83 0.79 -4.16 -5.71
CA LEU A 83 -0.60 -4.49 -5.37
C LEU A 83 -1.43 -4.90 -6.60
N ALA A 84 -0.99 -4.60 -7.81
CA ALA A 84 -1.76 -4.78 -9.04
C ALA A 84 -2.27 -6.23 -9.22
N ARG A 85 -1.45 -7.25 -8.97
CA ARG A 85 -1.89 -8.66 -9.04
C ARG A 85 -3.04 -8.98 -8.09
N ASN A 86 -2.96 -8.49 -6.86
CA ASN A 86 -4.03 -8.67 -5.87
C ASN A 86 -5.29 -7.92 -6.29
N VAL A 87 -5.14 -6.72 -6.85
CA VAL A 87 -6.24 -5.91 -7.38
C VAL A 87 -6.91 -6.56 -8.59
N ASN A 88 -6.13 -7.09 -9.54
CA ASN A 88 -6.65 -7.76 -10.74
C ASN A 88 -7.46 -9.01 -10.40
N SER A 89 -7.07 -9.69 -9.31
CA SER A 89 -7.74 -10.87 -8.76
C SER A 89 -8.88 -10.54 -7.77
N SER A 90 -9.18 -9.26 -7.57
CA SER A 90 -10.21 -8.77 -6.64
C SER A 90 -11.39 -8.10 -7.38
N GLY A 91 -12.32 -7.51 -6.63
CA GLY A 91 -13.52 -6.87 -7.17
C GLY A 91 -13.29 -5.49 -7.81
N SER A 92 -14.39 -4.90 -8.26
CA SER A 92 -14.39 -3.60 -8.94
C SER A 92 -14.05 -2.43 -8.02
N THR A 93 -14.26 -2.56 -6.70
CA THR A 93 -13.99 -1.49 -5.73
C THR A 93 -12.49 -1.31 -5.55
N ALA A 94 -11.72 -2.39 -5.45
CA ALA A 94 -10.25 -2.30 -5.42
C ALA A 94 -9.67 -1.72 -6.71
N LYS A 95 -10.22 -2.10 -7.89
CA LYS A 95 -9.81 -1.49 -9.17
C LYS A 95 -10.09 0.01 -9.23
N ALA A 96 -11.22 0.46 -8.69
CA ALA A 96 -11.54 1.88 -8.60
C ALA A 96 -10.57 2.62 -7.66
N ALA A 97 -10.30 2.06 -6.47
CA ALA A 97 -9.36 2.63 -5.51
C ALA A 97 -7.93 2.71 -6.08
N TYR A 98 -7.51 1.72 -6.85
CA TYR A 98 -6.20 1.72 -7.53
C TYR A 98 -6.10 2.88 -8.52
N LYS A 99 -7.11 3.03 -9.38
CA LYS A 99 -7.14 4.12 -10.37
C LYS A 99 -7.13 5.49 -9.70
N GLU A 100 -7.84 5.62 -8.57
CA GLU A 100 -7.85 6.87 -7.81
C GLU A 100 -6.46 7.19 -7.24
N ALA A 101 -5.79 6.22 -6.62
CA ALA A 101 -4.43 6.39 -6.13
C ALA A 101 -3.45 6.71 -7.28
N ALA A 102 -3.59 6.07 -8.44
CA ALA A 102 -2.74 6.32 -9.60
C ALA A 102 -2.83 7.76 -10.12
N LYS A 103 -3.98 8.45 -9.97
CA LYS A 103 -4.12 9.86 -10.37
C LYS A 103 -3.20 10.82 -9.62
N ASN A 104 -2.68 10.41 -8.47
CA ASN A 104 -1.75 11.21 -7.69
C ASN A 104 -0.30 11.09 -8.18
N ILE A 105 -0.04 10.27 -9.21
CA ILE A 105 1.26 10.20 -9.88
C ILE A 105 1.33 11.31 -10.93
N GLY A 106 2.22 12.28 -10.72
CA GLY A 106 2.37 13.43 -11.63
C GLY A 106 3.13 13.11 -12.92
N SER A 107 4.10 12.19 -12.84
CA SER A 107 4.91 11.77 -14.00
C SER A 107 4.16 10.78 -14.90
N GLU A 108 4.03 11.14 -16.18
CA GLU A 108 3.42 10.29 -17.21
C GLU A 108 4.09 8.91 -17.31
N HIS A 109 5.42 8.84 -17.16
CA HIS A 109 6.17 7.59 -17.21
C HIS A 109 5.75 6.65 -16.08
N TYR A 110 5.75 7.16 -14.84
CA TYR A 110 5.38 6.40 -13.65
C TYR A 110 3.89 6.03 -13.65
N TYR A 111 3.02 6.96 -14.05
CA TYR A 111 1.58 6.71 -14.21
C TYR A 111 1.32 5.59 -15.23
N GLY A 112 1.96 5.65 -16.40
CA GLY A 112 1.85 4.64 -17.44
C GLY A 112 2.30 3.26 -16.95
N ARG A 113 3.39 3.19 -16.19
CA ARG A 113 3.86 1.95 -15.55
C ARG A 113 2.84 1.38 -14.58
N ALA A 114 2.25 2.21 -13.71
CA ALA A 114 1.21 1.77 -12.77
C ALA A 114 -0.05 1.30 -13.51
N MET A 115 -0.51 2.02 -14.53
CA MET A 115 -1.72 1.67 -15.28
C MET A 115 -1.56 0.42 -16.14
N LYS A 116 -0.35 0.17 -16.66
CA LYS A 116 -0.04 -1.08 -17.37
C LYS A 116 -0.21 -2.29 -16.45
N ALA A 117 0.33 -2.24 -15.24
CA ALA A 117 0.24 -3.33 -14.27
C ALA A 117 -1.21 -3.69 -13.88
N LEU A 118 -2.15 -2.73 -13.89
CA LEU A 118 -3.57 -2.99 -13.61
C LEU A 118 -4.27 -3.81 -14.71
N ASN A 119 -3.66 -3.99 -15.87
CA ASN A 119 -4.26 -4.70 -17.01
C ASN A 119 -3.41 -5.89 -17.50
N ASP A 120 -2.36 -6.26 -16.74
CA ASP A 120 -1.56 -7.47 -16.94
C ASP A 120 -2.17 -8.67 -16.17
#